data_AF-A0A067Q2I0-F1
#
_entry.id   AF-A0A067Q2I0-F1
#
_cell.length_a   1.000
_cell.length_b   1.000
_cell.length_c   1.000
_cell.angle_alpha   90.00
_cell.angle_beta   90.00
_cell.angle_gamma   90.00
#
_symmetry.space_group_name_H-M   'P 1'
#
loop_
_entity.id
_entity.type
_entity.pdbx_description
1 polymer ?
#
loop_
_entity_poly.entity_id
_entity_poly.type
_entity_poly.pdbx_seq_one_letter_code
_entity_poly.pdbx_strand_id
1 'polypeptide(L)'
;MDNTFENFQYDSASSYGGIGIVDDTSSIYSANTQGLENSATLDLTSLSSLSLSDDHSSIVNGLDHYHPPSASGLEDDLDAVLDDLKEENQADLPPHACSYCGIHNPASVVKCLVCAKWFCNSRGNTSASHIVNHLVRAKHKEVILHAESPLGETIPECYNCGSKNVFMLGFIPAKSDTVVVLLCRQPCAAISKDISWNAALWAPLIDDRSFLSWLVKPPSEQEQLRSRQISFQQINRLEDLWRENAQATLEDLEKPGVDDEPQPVLLRYEDAYQYQNIFGPLVKIEADYDKRLKESQTQTDIAVRWDVGLNQKRIAWFSMPKLESGEVRLAVGDELRLRYAGELHKAWDGVGHVIKIPNNVSDEIALELRKSDGVPTECTHNFAADFVWKSTSFDRMQLAMKTFAVDEKSVSGYIYHKLLGHELEPQSLRTQMPKRFSAPGLPELNHSQMNRQDRHFSLGRLPPRQDEPRPSPFVRLTAKSREALDSSVAFLTLHQQVANNTTHVELQKLIQLKNEQGELSSNDERKYKTLIRQCEKEILGAADVICCTCVGAGDPRLSKLKFRTVLIDEATQAAEPGEECSPYHYLRYSELPDRMHDSAGVGMQAGCSCW
;
A
#
# COMPACT_ATOMS: atom_id res chain seq x y z
N MET A 1 40.00 11.23 -50.88
CA MET A 1 39.91 12.70 -50.96
C MET A 1 38.46 13.01 -51.25
N ASP A 2 37.87 13.67 -50.26
CA ASP A 2 36.58 14.36 -50.18
C ASP A 2 35.27 13.58 -50.36
N ASN A 3 34.59 13.55 -49.22
CA ASN A 3 33.27 13.01 -48.90
C ASN A 3 32.15 13.81 -49.57
N THR A 4 31.10 13.11 -49.99
CA THR A 4 29.70 13.50 -49.74
C THR A 4 28.80 12.29 -50.01
N PHE A 5 28.04 11.89 -48.99
CA PHE A 5 27.08 10.80 -49.02
C PHE A 5 25.68 11.44 -49.01
N GLU A 6 24.94 11.32 -50.11
CA GLU A 6 23.50 11.63 -50.20
C GLU A 6 22.82 10.57 -51.08
N ASN A 7 21.91 9.81 -50.47
CA ASN A 7 20.59 9.39 -50.98
C ASN A 7 20.13 8.11 -50.27
N PHE A 8 19.02 8.17 -49.53
CA PHE A 8 17.71 7.85 -50.09
C PHE A 8 16.61 8.22 -49.08
N GLN A 9 15.81 9.21 -49.47
CA GLN A 9 14.58 9.64 -48.83
C GLN A 9 13.41 8.98 -49.59
N TYR A 10 12.45 8.40 -48.87
CA TYR A 10 11.16 7.99 -49.42
C TYR A 10 10.07 8.36 -48.41
N ASP A 11 9.33 9.43 -48.72
CA ASP A 11 8.04 9.77 -48.11
C ASP A 11 6.92 9.02 -48.85
N SER A 12 5.95 8.44 -48.11
CA SER A 12 4.50 8.62 -48.32
C SER A 12 3.64 7.62 -47.52
N ALA A 13 2.97 8.18 -46.51
CA ALA A 13 1.63 7.90 -45.96
C ALA A 13 0.87 6.58 -46.26
N SER A 14 0.39 5.94 -45.18
CA SER A 14 -1.00 5.45 -45.11
C SER A 14 -1.54 5.58 -43.67
N SER A 15 -2.68 6.24 -43.58
CA SER A 15 -3.52 6.50 -42.40
C SER A 15 -4.31 5.26 -42.01
N TYR A 16 -4.41 4.95 -40.71
CA TYR A 16 -5.67 4.62 -40.02
C TYR A 16 -5.40 4.54 -38.50
N GLY A 17 -6.03 5.44 -37.75
CA GLY A 17 -6.02 5.46 -36.30
C GLY A 17 -6.95 4.41 -35.70
N GLY A 18 -6.65 4.07 -34.45
CA GLY A 18 -7.50 3.27 -33.58
C GLY A 18 -7.06 3.52 -32.14
N ILE A 19 -7.79 4.39 -31.46
CA ILE A 19 -7.63 4.72 -30.04
C ILE A 19 -7.87 3.44 -29.23
N GLY A 20 -6.84 2.96 -28.55
CA GLY A 20 -6.96 1.87 -27.58
C GLY A 20 -7.69 2.36 -26.34
N ILE A 21 -8.87 1.80 -26.07
CA ILE A 21 -9.57 1.93 -24.79
C ILE A 21 -8.79 1.09 -23.78
N VAL A 22 -8.18 1.75 -22.80
CA VAL A 22 -7.35 1.12 -21.76
C VAL A 22 -8.21 0.83 -20.53
N ASP A 23 -8.16 -0.41 -20.06
CA ASP A 23 -8.99 -0.94 -18.98
C ASP A 23 -8.33 -0.68 -17.61
N ASP A 24 -8.47 0.54 -17.10
CA ASP A 24 -7.89 0.91 -15.79
C ASP A 24 -8.78 0.41 -14.64
N THR A 25 -8.62 -0.88 -14.33
CA THR A 25 -8.63 -1.41 -12.94
C THR A 25 -7.43 -2.32 -12.65
N SER A 26 -6.46 -2.42 -13.56
CA SER A 26 -5.16 -3.05 -13.29
C SER A 26 -4.14 -2.00 -12.82
N SER A 27 -3.61 -2.19 -11.62
CA SER A 27 -2.39 -1.52 -11.18
C SER A 27 -1.22 -2.06 -12.00
N ILE A 28 -0.96 -1.50 -13.18
CA ILE A 28 0.26 -1.83 -13.95
C ILE A 28 1.45 -1.17 -13.25
N TYR A 29 2.27 -2.00 -12.61
CA TYR A 29 3.56 -1.64 -12.03
C TYR A 29 4.55 -1.24 -13.13
N SER A 30 5.23 -0.11 -12.94
CA SER A 30 6.44 0.22 -13.68
C SER A 30 7.65 -0.38 -12.97
N ALA A 31 8.16 -1.50 -13.47
CA ALA A 31 9.49 -2.00 -13.10
C ALA A 31 10.55 -1.14 -13.81
N ASN A 32 11.02 -0.08 -13.16
CA ASN A 32 12.21 0.65 -13.58
C ASN A 32 13.35 0.38 -12.60
N THR A 33 14.11 -0.69 -12.85
CA THR A 33 15.49 -0.82 -12.39
C THR A 33 16.40 -0.81 -13.61
N GLN A 34 16.79 0.38 -14.06
CA GLN A 34 18.03 0.53 -14.82
C GLN A 34 19.18 0.69 -13.81
N GLY A 35 19.79 -0.44 -13.46
CA GLY A 35 21.04 -0.49 -12.70
C GLY A 35 22.18 -0.79 -13.67
N LEU A 36 23.15 0.12 -13.71
CA LEU A 36 24.37 0.04 -14.51
C LEU A 36 25.10 -1.30 -14.32
N GLU A 37 25.48 -1.89 -15.44
CA GLU A 37 26.55 -2.90 -15.50
C GLU A 37 27.87 -2.26 -15.05
N ASN A 38 28.49 -2.82 -14.02
CA ASN A 38 29.95 -2.86 -13.93
C ASN A 38 30.41 -4.04 -13.07
N SER A 39 31.27 -4.83 -13.70
CA SER A 39 31.82 -6.10 -13.25
C SER A 39 32.92 -5.93 -12.20
N ALA A 40 32.89 -6.73 -11.13
CA ALA A 40 34.08 -7.16 -10.39
C ALA A 40 33.75 -8.43 -9.59
N THR A 41 34.28 -9.55 -10.06
CA THR A 41 34.27 -10.89 -9.45
C THR A 41 35.22 -10.95 -8.25
N LEU A 42 34.78 -11.49 -7.10
CA LEU A 42 35.67 -11.99 -6.05
C LEU A 42 35.16 -13.31 -5.46
N ASP A 43 36.06 -14.30 -5.47
CA ASP A 43 35.89 -15.72 -5.16
C ASP A 43 35.58 -16.03 -3.69
N LEU A 44 34.67 -16.98 -3.50
CA LEU A 44 34.33 -17.62 -2.23
C LEU A 44 35.07 -18.97 -2.10
N THR A 45 36.31 -18.96 -1.61
CA THR A 45 37.00 -20.19 -1.17
C THR A 45 37.91 -19.93 0.02
N SER A 46 37.35 -19.96 1.23
CA SER A 46 38.08 -20.39 2.45
C SER A 46 37.15 -20.28 3.66
N LEU A 47 36.73 -21.44 4.17
CA LEU A 47 36.66 -21.81 5.59
C LEU A 47 35.83 -23.10 5.72
N SER A 48 36.45 -24.21 5.30
CA SER A 48 36.06 -25.57 5.68
C SER A 48 37.31 -26.28 6.21
N SER A 49 37.50 -26.22 7.53
CA SER A 49 38.41 -27.02 8.36
C SER A 49 38.37 -26.42 9.79
N LEU A 50 38.22 -27.11 10.92
CA LEU A 50 38.16 -28.53 11.28
C LEU A 50 37.48 -28.64 12.68
N SER A 51 36.56 -29.60 12.77
CA SER A 51 36.18 -30.51 13.87
C SER A 51 36.72 -30.37 15.32
N LEU A 52 35.76 -30.43 16.27
CA LEU A 52 35.64 -31.24 17.51
C LEU A 52 36.91 -31.78 18.22
N SER A 53 36.99 -31.53 19.53
CA SER A 53 37.42 -32.54 20.51
C SER A 53 36.62 -32.42 21.81
N ASP A 54 36.11 -33.57 22.20
CA ASP A 54 35.37 -33.95 23.41
C ASP A 54 36.36 -34.09 24.58
N ASP A 55 35.96 -33.77 25.81
CA ASP A 55 36.59 -34.39 26.99
C ASP A 55 35.62 -34.38 28.18
N HIS A 56 34.97 -35.52 28.37
CA HIS A 56 34.10 -35.86 29.49
C HIS A 56 34.94 -36.67 30.50
N SER A 57 35.10 -36.18 31.72
CA SER A 57 35.64 -36.98 32.83
C SER A 57 34.53 -37.37 33.79
N SER A 58 34.54 -38.65 34.16
CA SER A 58 33.57 -39.36 34.98
C SER A 58 34.04 -39.43 36.43
N ILE A 59 33.13 -39.17 37.37
CA ILE A 59 33.22 -39.69 38.75
C ILE A 59 31.87 -40.34 39.08
N VAL A 60 31.93 -41.59 39.52
CA VAL A 60 30.80 -42.44 39.92
C VAL A 60 30.91 -42.71 41.42
N ASN A 61 29.82 -42.52 42.17
CA ASN A 61 29.27 -43.38 43.25
C ASN A 61 28.67 -42.58 44.42
N GLY A 62 27.45 -42.99 44.83
CA GLY A 62 26.92 -42.75 46.18
C GLY A 62 25.39 -42.60 46.24
N LEU A 63 24.69 -43.64 46.67
CA LEU A 63 23.25 -43.70 46.96
C LEU A 63 22.81 -42.69 48.05
N ASP A 64 21.57 -42.18 47.97
CA ASP A 64 20.52 -42.55 48.94
C ASP A 64 19.10 -42.02 48.57
N HIS A 65 18.12 -42.86 48.88
CA HIS A 65 16.67 -42.64 48.76
C HIS A 65 16.15 -41.65 49.81
N TYR A 66 15.29 -40.70 49.44
CA TYR A 66 14.16 -40.25 50.28
C TYR A 66 13.04 -39.62 49.42
N HIS A 67 11.80 -40.07 49.64
CA HIS A 67 10.56 -39.51 49.08
C HIS A 67 9.88 -38.60 50.15
N PRO A 68 8.85 -37.81 49.80
CA PRO A 68 8.79 -36.34 49.91
C PRO A 68 8.11 -35.81 51.19
N PRO A 69 7.95 -34.48 51.33
CA PRO A 69 6.57 -33.99 51.43
C PRO A 69 6.28 -32.77 50.54
N SER A 70 5.00 -32.71 50.16
CA SER A 70 4.27 -31.61 49.54
C SER A 70 4.59 -30.23 50.12
N ALA A 71 4.96 -29.27 49.26
CA ALA A 71 5.04 -27.86 49.56
C ALA A 71 4.35 -27.03 48.46
N SER A 72 3.02 -27.13 48.40
CA SER A 72 2.16 -26.23 47.62
C SER A 72 1.98 -24.89 48.36
N GLY A 73 3.08 -24.16 48.59
CA GLY A 73 3.03 -22.92 49.36
C GLY A 73 4.33 -22.11 49.40
N LEU A 74 5.24 -22.29 48.44
CA LEU A 74 6.48 -21.50 48.34
C LEU A 74 6.61 -20.73 47.01
N GLU A 75 5.61 -20.86 46.11
CA GLU A 75 5.59 -20.12 44.84
C GLU A 75 4.93 -18.75 45.00
N ASP A 76 3.87 -18.64 45.82
CA ASP A 76 3.17 -17.35 46.08
C ASP A 76 4.03 -16.33 46.86
N ASP A 77 4.91 -16.79 47.76
CA ASP A 77 5.80 -15.89 48.52
C ASP A 77 7.01 -15.41 47.70
N LEU A 78 7.36 -16.08 46.60
CA LEU A 78 8.46 -15.66 45.72
C LEU A 78 7.96 -14.67 44.66
N ASP A 79 6.75 -14.85 44.14
CA ASP A 79 6.11 -13.91 43.21
C ASP A 79 5.76 -12.57 43.89
N ALA A 80 5.35 -12.58 45.16
CA ALA A 80 5.13 -11.34 45.92
C ALA A 80 6.41 -10.54 46.16
N VAL A 81 7.54 -11.22 46.42
CA VAL A 81 8.86 -10.57 46.60
C VAL A 81 9.45 -10.11 45.25
N LEU A 82 9.11 -10.80 44.15
CA LEU A 82 9.46 -10.38 42.78
C LEU A 82 8.64 -9.19 42.30
N ASP A 83 7.38 -9.07 42.71
CA ASP A 83 6.55 -7.90 42.41
C ASP A 83 6.93 -6.69 43.29
N ASP A 84 7.28 -6.88 44.57
CA ASP A 84 7.85 -5.81 45.42
C ASP A 84 9.19 -5.27 44.86
N LEU A 85 9.99 -6.12 44.18
CA LEU A 85 11.23 -5.72 43.49
C LEU A 85 11.00 -5.08 42.10
N LYS A 86 9.83 -5.29 41.48
CA LYS A 86 9.44 -4.58 40.25
C LYS A 86 8.92 -3.18 40.57
N GLU A 87 8.25 -2.99 41.69
CA GLU A 87 7.74 -1.68 42.11
C GLU A 87 8.87 -0.70 42.51
N GLU A 88 10.03 -1.18 42.99
CA GLU A 88 11.20 -0.32 43.28
C GLU A 88 11.96 0.17 42.03
N ASN A 89 11.74 -0.43 40.84
CA ASN A 89 12.45 -0.07 39.59
C ASN A 89 11.70 0.96 38.72
N GLN A 90 10.52 1.40 39.14
CA GLN A 90 9.78 2.50 38.50
C GLN A 90 10.07 3.85 39.17
N ALA A 91 11.34 4.07 39.55
CA ALA A 91 11.80 5.41 39.89
C ALA A 91 11.63 6.30 38.65
N ASP A 92 10.79 7.32 38.77
CA ASP A 92 10.49 8.28 37.71
C ASP A 92 11.82 8.84 37.16
N LEU A 93 12.22 8.38 35.97
CA LEU A 93 13.50 8.73 35.39
C LEU A 93 13.57 10.26 35.17
N PRO A 94 14.73 10.90 35.37
CA PRO A 94 14.85 12.32 35.11
C PRO A 94 14.42 12.69 33.68
N PRO A 95 13.84 13.88 33.44
CA PRO A 95 13.37 14.29 32.11
C PRO A 95 14.44 14.27 31.01
N HIS A 96 15.72 14.23 31.38
CA HIS A 96 16.86 14.18 30.47
C HIS A 96 17.40 12.75 30.24
N ALA A 97 16.71 11.72 30.73
CA ALA A 97 17.10 10.34 30.52
C ALA A 97 17.05 9.95 29.03
N CYS A 98 18.00 9.13 28.62
CA CYS A 98 18.07 8.63 27.26
C CYS A 98 16.80 7.85 26.91
N SER A 99 16.10 8.28 25.86
CA SER A 99 14.84 7.68 25.41
C SER A 99 14.97 6.24 24.89
N TYR A 100 16.18 5.69 24.79
CA TYR A 100 16.44 4.29 24.45
C TYR A 100 16.79 3.42 25.66
N CYS A 101 17.79 3.80 26.44
CA CYS A 101 18.31 2.94 27.51
C CYS A 101 18.14 3.48 28.94
N GLY A 102 17.63 4.71 29.10
CA GLY A 102 17.42 5.33 30.41
C GLY A 102 18.66 5.94 31.08
N ILE A 103 19.83 5.93 30.43
CA ILE A 103 21.03 6.62 30.94
C ILE A 103 20.75 8.12 31.07
N HIS A 104 21.01 8.68 32.25
CA HIS A 104 20.63 10.05 32.62
C HIS A 104 21.79 10.82 33.29
N ASN A 105 23.05 10.47 33.02
CA ASN A 105 24.17 11.28 33.47
C ASN A 105 24.23 12.58 32.64
N PRO A 106 24.14 13.78 33.24
CA PRO A 106 24.19 15.06 32.53
C PRO A 106 25.37 15.24 31.56
N ALA A 107 26.52 14.66 31.89
CA ALA A 107 27.71 14.76 31.04
C ALA A 107 27.66 13.83 29.81
N SER A 108 26.72 12.88 29.78
CA SER A 108 26.64 11.81 28.79
C SER A 108 25.40 11.85 27.91
N VAL A 109 24.50 12.79 28.13
CA VAL A 109 23.25 12.94 27.38
C VAL A 109 23.20 14.25 26.60
N VAL A 110 22.52 14.21 25.47
CA VAL A 110 22.28 15.35 24.58
C VAL A 110 20.84 15.33 24.10
N LYS A 111 20.24 16.51 23.98
CA LYS A 111 18.86 16.67 23.52
C LYS A 111 18.85 16.95 22.03
N CYS A 112 18.04 16.22 21.28
CA CYS A 112 17.75 16.58 19.89
C CYS A 112 16.80 17.78 19.87
N LEU A 113 17.17 18.86 19.18
CA LEU A 113 16.36 20.08 19.14
C LEU A 113 15.09 19.95 18.30
N VAL A 114 15.03 18.96 17.39
CA VAL A 114 13.88 18.76 16.49
C VAL A 114 12.73 18.04 17.20
N CYS A 115 13.02 16.89 17.85
CA CYS A 115 12.00 16.09 18.54
C CYS A 115 11.96 16.29 20.07
N ALA A 116 12.85 17.12 20.61
CA ALA A 116 13.01 17.43 22.03
C ALA A 116 13.32 16.22 22.95
N LYS A 117 13.67 15.06 22.39
CA LYS A 117 14.07 13.85 23.15
C LYS A 117 15.56 13.85 23.49
N TRP A 118 15.92 13.17 24.58
CA TRP A 118 17.29 13.04 25.07
C TRP A 118 17.89 11.68 24.70
N PHE A 119 19.18 11.67 24.35
CA PHE A 119 19.90 10.45 24.00
C PHE A 119 21.32 10.45 24.57
N CYS A 120 21.82 9.29 24.98
CA CYS A 120 23.17 9.17 25.50
C CYS A 120 24.22 8.98 24.40
N ASN A 121 25.49 9.23 24.73
CA ASN A 121 26.63 8.97 23.85
C ASN A 121 27.27 7.57 24.03
N SER A 122 26.50 6.56 24.49
CA SER A 122 26.92 5.15 24.48
C SER A 122 26.37 4.40 23.27
N ARG A 123 27.08 3.37 22.82
CA ARG A 123 26.65 2.44 21.78
C ARG A 123 25.75 1.31 22.31
N GLY A 124 25.82 0.98 23.60
CA GLY A 124 25.15 -0.19 24.16
C GLY A 124 25.40 -1.45 23.32
N ASN A 125 24.32 -2.12 22.91
CA ASN A 125 24.36 -3.31 22.03
C ASN A 125 24.28 -2.96 20.53
N THR A 126 24.59 -1.74 20.13
CA THR A 126 24.46 -1.27 18.74
C THR A 126 25.80 -0.80 18.15
N SER A 127 25.84 -0.54 16.84
CA SER A 127 27.06 -0.15 16.14
C SER A 127 27.37 1.36 16.16
N ALA A 128 26.49 2.19 16.74
CA ALA A 128 26.63 3.64 16.81
C ALA A 128 26.09 4.14 18.15
N SER A 129 26.52 5.33 18.60
CA SER A 129 25.94 5.90 19.83
C SER A 129 24.43 6.14 19.67
N HIS A 130 23.66 6.05 20.76
CA HIS A 130 22.21 6.24 20.73
C HIS A 130 21.79 7.57 20.09
N ILE A 131 22.49 8.67 20.39
CA ILE A 131 22.22 9.95 19.72
C ILE A 131 22.51 9.90 18.22
N VAL A 132 23.65 9.33 17.79
CA VAL A 132 23.99 9.27 16.36
C VAL A 132 23.01 8.38 15.60
N ASN A 133 22.62 7.23 16.17
CA ASN A 133 21.62 6.34 15.59
C ASN A 133 20.28 7.08 15.41
N HIS A 134 19.86 7.85 16.43
CA HIS A 134 18.65 8.67 16.35
C HIS A 134 18.72 9.73 15.24
N LEU A 135 19.77 10.54 15.23
CA LEU A 135 19.92 11.64 14.26
C LEU A 135 19.90 11.13 12.81
N VAL A 136 20.52 9.98 12.55
CA VAL A 136 20.52 9.36 11.21
C VAL A 136 19.13 8.86 10.83
N ARG A 137 18.43 8.17 11.74
CA ARG A 137 17.11 7.57 11.45
C ARG A 137 16.01 8.61 11.31
N ALA A 138 15.95 9.55 12.24
CA ALA A 138 14.98 10.64 12.23
C ALA A 138 15.36 11.78 11.26
N LYS A 139 16.52 11.69 10.59
CA LYS A 139 17.07 12.72 9.70
C LYS A 139 17.25 14.10 10.38
N HIS A 140 17.43 14.10 11.70
CA HIS A 140 17.66 15.28 12.51
C HIS A 140 19.15 15.64 12.52
N LYS A 141 19.47 16.92 12.76
CA LYS A 141 20.85 17.42 12.60
C LYS A 141 21.32 18.34 13.73
N GLU A 142 20.44 18.70 14.65
CA GLU A 142 20.67 19.75 15.66
C GLU A 142 20.48 19.18 17.07
N VAL A 143 21.42 19.51 17.96
CA VAL A 143 21.44 19.04 19.35
C VAL A 143 21.81 20.17 20.31
N ILE A 144 21.52 19.98 21.60
CA ILE A 144 21.96 20.84 22.69
C ILE A 144 22.49 19.99 23.84
N LEU A 145 23.57 20.47 24.48
CA LEU A 145 24.17 19.83 25.66
C LEU A 145 23.33 20.10 26.91
N HIS A 146 23.44 19.22 27.91
CA HIS A 146 22.78 19.43 29.21
C HIS A 146 23.35 20.64 29.95
N ALA A 147 22.51 21.36 30.71
CA ALA A 147 22.92 22.55 31.48
C ALA A 147 24.03 22.27 32.50
N GLU A 148 24.02 21.08 33.08
CA GLU A 148 25.05 20.59 34.02
C GLU A 148 26.18 19.80 33.32
N SER A 149 26.24 19.82 31.99
CA SER A 149 27.37 19.23 31.28
C SER A 149 28.65 20.03 31.57
N PRO A 150 29.86 19.45 31.35
CA PRO A 150 31.12 20.16 31.53
C PRO A 150 31.26 21.46 30.71
N LEU A 151 30.44 21.62 29.66
CA LEU A 151 30.41 22.78 28.76
C LEU A 151 29.13 23.61 28.91
N GLY A 152 28.30 23.32 29.92
CA GLY A 152 27.02 23.98 30.15
C GLY A 152 25.99 23.69 29.04
N GLU A 153 24.88 24.44 29.08
CA GLU A 153 23.85 24.40 28.05
C GLU A 153 24.34 25.10 26.78
N THR A 154 24.95 24.32 25.88
CA THR A 154 25.56 24.83 24.65
C THR A 154 24.96 24.14 23.43
N ILE A 155 24.62 24.91 22.40
CA ILE A 155 24.23 24.41 21.08
C ILE A 155 25.51 24.38 20.21
N PRO A 156 25.97 23.21 19.74
CA PRO A 156 27.10 23.15 18.82
C PRO A 156 26.74 23.82 17.49
N GLU A 157 27.41 24.93 17.17
CA GLU A 157 27.20 25.66 15.93
C GLU A 157 28.51 26.18 15.34
N CYS A 158 28.53 26.34 14.02
CA CYS A 158 29.68 26.86 13.30
C CYS A 158 29.89 28.33 13.64
N TYR A 159 31.07 28.67 14.17
CA TYR A 159 31.43 30.05 14.51
C TYR A 159 31.30 31.02 13.33
N ASN A 160 31.55 30.56 12.10
CA ASN A 160 31.55 31.41 10.91
C ASN A 160 30.18 31.59 10.24
N CYS A 161 29.32 30.58 10.24
CA CYS A 161 28.04 30.63 9.51
C CYS A 161 26.80 30.30 10.35
N GLY A 162 26.96 29.99 11.64
CA GLY A 162 25.85 29.62 12.53
C GLY A 162 25.18 28.28 12.21
N SER A 163 25.74 27.48 11.30
CA SER A 163 25.19 26.15 10.98
C SER A 163 25.23 25.23 12.20
N LYS A 164 24.10 24.62 12.53
CA LYS A 164 23.91 23.70 13.68
C LYS A 164 23.97 22.22 13.30
N ASN A 165 24.30 21.92 12.03
CA ASN A 165 24.34 20.54 11.54
C ASN A 165 25.58 19.81 12.08
N VAL A 166 25.40 18.99 13.11
CA VAL A 166 26.49 18.27 13.81
C VAL A 166 27.31 17.36 12.91
N PHE A 167 26.75 16.84 11.81
CA PHE A 167 27.46 16.00 10.85
C PHE A 167 28.46 16.78 9.98
N MET A 168 28.28 18.10 9.88
CA MET A 168 29.16 19.00 9.13
C MET A 168 30.15 19.75 10.01
N LEU A 169 29.92 19.75 11.32
CA LEU A 169 30.75 20.43 12.30
C LEU A 169 31.99 19.60 12.65
N GLY A 170 33.08 20.31 12.83
CA GLY A 170 34.31 19.80 13.42
C GLY A 170 34.99 20.91 14.21
N PHE A 171 36.05 20.55 14.92
CA PHE A 171 36.82 21.49 15.72
C PHE A 171 38.20 21.70 15.11
N ILE A 172 38.76 22.89 15.36
CA ILE A 172 40.18 23.20 15.12
C ILE A 172 40.77 23.67 16.45
N PRO A 173 41.90 23.10 16.92
CA PRO A 173 42.58 23.59 18.11
C PRO A 173 43.20 24.97 17.86
N ALA A 174 43.00 25.90 18.78
CA ALA A 174 43.70 27.18 18.76
C ALA A 174 45.17 27.00 19.18
N LYS A 175 46.03 28.00 18.94
CA LYS A 175 47.47 27.97 19.28
C LYS A 175 47.76 27.78 20.77
N SER A 176 46.76 27.97 21.64
CA SER A 176 46.75 27.57 23.03
C SER A 176 45.82 26.36 23.20
N ASP A 177 46.36 25.23 23.68
CA ASP A 177 45.70 23.90 23.74
C ASP A 177 44.36 23.82 24.50
N THR A 178 43.87 24.93 25.05
CA THR A 178 42.64 25.00 25.86
C THR A 178 41.42 25.56 25.13
N VAL A 179 41.58 26.14 23.93
CA VAL A 179 40.47 26.75 23.19
C VAL A 179 40.28 26.03 21.85
N VAL A 180 39.05 25.59 21.60
CA VAL A 180 38.65 24.96 20.33
C VAL A 180 37.60 25.82 19.63
N VAL A 181 37.65 25.88 18.30
CA VAL A 181 36.65 26.59 17.49
C VAL A 181 35.90 25.60 16.61
N LEU A 182 34.57 25.68 16.64
CA LEU A 182 33.70 24.84 15.82
C LEU A 182 33.48 25.47 14.43
N LEU A 183 33.79 24.71 13.37
CA LEU A 183 33.64 25.15 11.99
C LEU A 183 33.08 24.02 11.11
N CYS A 184 32.28 24.40 10.10
CA CYS A 184 31.89 23.48 9.04
C CYS A 184 33.12 23.03 8.23
N ARG A 185 33.19 21.75 7.85
CA ARG A 185 34.25 21.21 6.98
C ARG A 185 34.39 22.00 5.68
N GLN A 186 33.25 22.33 5.07
CA GLN A 186 33.15 23.17 3.88
C GLN A 186 31.92 24.08 4.03
N PRO A 187 31.99 25.36 3.63
CA PRO A 187 33.18 26.08 3.15
C PRO A 187 34.04 26.69 4.27
N CYS A 188 33.58 26.65 5.53
CA CYS A 188 34.11 27.50 6.60
C CYS A 188 35.55 27.19 7.03
N ALA A 189 35.93 25.91 7.17
CA ALA A 189 37.32 25.54 7.46
C ALA A 189 38.27 25.82 6.28
N ALA A 190 37.73 25.93 5.05
CA ALA A 190 38.51 26.10 3.82
C ALA A 190 38.69 27.56 3.38
N ILE A 191 37.78 28.46 3.77
CA ILE A 191 37.82 29.88 3.39
C ILE A 191 38.40 30.71 4.55
N SER A 192 39.70 30.99 4.51
CA SER A 192 40.37 31.88 5.48
C SER A 192 40.31 33.33 5.01
N LYS A 193 39.26 34.08 5.39
CA LYS A 193 39.19 35.52 5.05
C LYS A 193 39.81 36.46 6.09
N ASP A 194 39.80 36.13 7.39
CA ASP A 194 40.34 37.05 8.41
C ASP A 194 41.21 36.38 9.51
N ILE A 195 41.09 35.06 9.69
CA ILE A 195 41.87 34.29 10.66
C ILE A 195 42.42 33.05 9.93
N SER A 196 43.74 32.87 9.94
CA SER A 196 44.41 31.74 9.28
C SER A 196 44.24 30.46 10.10
N TRP A 197 43.04 29.88 10.09
CA TRP A 197 42.80 28.54 10.62
C TRP A 197 43.57 27.52 9.78
N ASN A 198 44.30 26.62 10.42
CA ASN A 198 44.93 25.53 9.69
C ASN A 198 43.88 24.45 9.40
N ALA A 199 43.33 24.47 8.18
CA ALA A 199 42.31 23.51 7.73
C ALA A 199 42.75 22.04 7.87
N ALA A 200 44.07 21.76 7.88
CA ALA A 200 44.59 20.40 8.07
C ALA A 200 44.41 19.86 9.49
N LEU A 201 44.15 20.73 10.48
CA LEU A 201 43.88 20.35 11.87
C LEU A 201 42.40 20.14 12.17
N TRP A 202 41.53 20.26 11.16
CA TRP A 202 40.09 20.05 11.33
C TRP A 202 39.80 18.57 11.60
N ALA A 203 39.06 18.31 12.67
CA ALA A 203 38.57 16.97 13.02
C ALA A 203 37.06 17.01 13.29
N PRO A 204 36.30 16.00 12.87
CA PRO A 204 34.84 15.99 13.00
C PRO A 204 34.39 15.89 14.46
N LEU A 205 33.22 16.44 14.80
CA LEU A 205 32.64 16.29 16.14
C LEU A 205 32.08 14.89 16.41
N ILE A 206 31.78 14.14 15.35
CA ILE A 206 31.36 12.75 15.39
C ILE A 206 32.50 11.92 14.81
N ASP A 207 33.09 11.07 15.65
CA ASP A 207 34.13 10.12 15.27
C ASP A 207 33.71 8.71 15.70
N ASP A 208 34.01 7.74 14.84
CA ASP A 208 33.57 6.34 14.98
C ASP A 208 32.08 6.20 15.40
N ARG A 209 31.19 6.96 14.74
CA ARG A 209 29.73 6.96 14.98
C ARG A 209 29.31 7.35 16.41
N SER A 210 30.15 8.13 17.11
CA SER A 210 29.88 8.70 18.44
C SER A 210 30.36 10.14 18.53
N PHE A 211 29.79 10.94 19.43
CA PHE A 211 30.36 12.26 19.72
C PHE A 211 31.70 12.12 20.44
N LEU A 212 32.61 13.06 20.20
CA LEU A 212 33.89 13.12 20.92
C LEU A 212 33.69 13.17 22.44
N SER A 213 34.52 12.44 23.18
CA SER A 213 34.38 12.25 24.63
C SER A 213 34.55 13.52 25.46
N TRP A 214 35.28 14.52 24.95
CA TRP A 214 35.41 15.83 25.60
C TRP A 214 34.16 16.70 25.41
N LEU A 215 33.36 16.44 24.37
CA LEU A 215 32.13 17.17 24.07
C LEU A 215 30.93 16.51 24.76
N VAL A 216 30.81 15.19 24.66
CA VAL A 216 29.81 14.38 25.37
C VAL A 216 30.51 13.15 25.94
N LYS A 217 30.63 13.06 27.26
CA LYS A 217 31.36 11.96 27.91
C LYS A 217 30.63 10.64 27.66
N PRO A 218 31.31 9.57 27.22
CA PRO A 218 30.69 8.26 27.21
C PRO A 218 30.35 7.85 28.66
N PRO A 219 29.16 7.27 28.91
CA PRO A 219 28.81 6.70 30.20
C PRO A 219 29.82 5.64 30.64
N SER A 220 30.03 5.49 31.95
CA SER A 220 30.89 4.43 32.51
C SER A 220 30.33 3.03 32.22
N GLU A 221 31.20 2.01 32.22
CA GLU A 221 30.78 0.61 31.99
C GLU A 221 29.71 0.15 32.99
N GLN A 222 29.80 0.57 34.26
CA GLN A 222 28.82 0.28 35.30
C GLN A 222 27.46 0.93 35.03
N GLU A 223 27.41 2.13 34.44
CA GLU A 223 26.15 2.78 34.02
C GLU A 223 25.55 2.07 32.80
N GLN A 224 26.38 1.62 31.87
CA GLN A 224 25.92 0.88 30.67
C GLN A 224 25.34 -0.49 31.02
N LEU A 225 26.00 -1.25 31.92
CA LEU A 225 25.52 -2.56 32.38
C LEU A 225 24.20 -2.48 33.16
N ARG A 226 23.97 -1.36 33.87
CA ARG A 226 22.74 -1.12 34.63
C ARG A 226 21.62 -0.49 33.79
N SER A 227 21.93 -0.01 32.59
CA SER A 227 20.94 0.59 31.69
C SER A 227 20.12 -0.47 30.95
N ARG A 228 18.95 -0.07 30.42
CA ARG A 228 18.10 -0.97 29.65
C ARG A 228 18.83 -1.45 28.39
N GLN A 229 18.93 -2.77 28.24
CA GLN A 229 19.61 -3.41 27.12
C GLN A 229 18.70 -3.47 25.89
N ILE A 230 18.70 -2.39 25.12
CA ILE A 230 17.89 -2.27 23.90
C ILE A 230 18.65 -2.80 22.68
N SER A 231 17.98 -3.62 21.86
CA SER A 231 18.54 -4.15 20.61
C SER A 231 18.41 -3.15 19.46
N PHE A 232 19.23 -3.33 18.42
CA PHE A 232 19.11 -2.52 17.20
C PHE A 232 17.73 -2.64 16.54
N GLN A 233 17.11 -3.83 16.54
CA GLN A 233 15.77 -4.02 16.00
C GLN A 233 14.70 -3.25 16.80
N GLN A 234 14.80 -3.26 18.13
CA GLN A 234 13.90 -2.49 18.99
C GLN A 234 14.03 -0.98 18.76
N ILE A 235 15.25 -0.47 18.58
CA ILE A 235 15.46 0.94 18.21
C ILE A 235 14.77 1.28 16.88
N ASN A 236 14.91 0.41 15.87
CA ASN A 236 14.31 0.66 14.56
C ASN A 236 12.79 0.77 14.65
N ARG A 237 12.17 -0.18 15.34
CA ARG A 237 10.72 -0.21 15.54
C ARG A 237 10.24 1.01 16.34
N LEU A 238 10.95 1.39 17.39
CA LEU A 238 10.60 2.56 18.20
C LEU A 238 10.69 3.87 17.39
N GLU A 239 11.72 4.03 16.56
CA GLU A 239 11.86 5.20 15.67
C GLU A 239 10.76 5.28 14.63
N ASP A 240 10.31 4.14 14.10
CA ASP A 240 9.19 4.10 13.16
C ASP A 240 7.86 4.40 13.87
N LEU A 241 7.63 3.87 15.07
CA LEU A 241 6.48 4.25 15.90
C LEU A 241 6.45 5.73 16.23
N TRP A 242 7.59 6.36 16.50
CA TRP A 242 7.67 7.79 16.78
C TRP A 242 7.26 8.69 15.61
N ARG A 243 7.21 8.18 14.38
CA ARG A 243 6.67 8.93 13.24
C ARG A 243 5.16 9.15 13.34
N GLU A 244 4.46 8.19 13.91
CA GLU A 244 2.99 8.21 14.04
C GLU A 244 2.56 8.65 15.45
N ASN A 245 3.29 8.22 16.48
CA ASN A 245 3.05 8.57 17.86
C ASN A 245 4.35 8.98 18.57
N ALA A 246 4.57 10.29 18.67
CA ALA A 246 5.77 10.86 19.30
C ALA A 246 5.92 10.52 20.80
N GLN A 247 4.88 10.01 21.46
CA GLN A 247 4.88 9.61 22.88
C GLN A 247 4.99 8.10 23.08
N ALA A 248 5.18 7.31 22.01
CA ALA A 248 5.37 5.87 22.12
C ALA A 248 6.59 5.55 22.99
N THR A 249 6.46 4.52 23.81
CA THR A 249 7.48 4.00 24.71
C THR A 249 7.91 2.61 24.26
N LEU A 250 8.98 2.09 24.85
CA LEU A 250 9.42 0.72 24.57
C LEU A 250 8.40 -0.34 25.03
N GLU A 251 7.56 -0.04 26.02
CA GLU A 251 6.48 -0.92 26.46
C GLU A 251 5.37 -1.03 25.39
N ASP A 252 5.23 -0.01 24.53
CA ASP A 252 4.34 -0.08 23.37
C ASP A 252 4.84 -1.05 22.30
N LEU A 253 6.13 -1.40 22.27
CA LEU A 253 6.65 -2.47 21.40
C LEU A 253 6.27 -3.86 21.89
N GLU A 254 5.97 -4.01 23.19
CA GLU A 254 5.63 -5.29 23.82
C GLU A 254 4.11 -5.55 23.81
N LYS A 255 3.30 -4.56 23.40
CA LYS A 255 1.85 -4.73 23.26
C LYS A 255 1.53 -5.70 22.11
N PRO A 256 0.73 -6.76 22.36
CA PRO A 256 0.33 -7.68 21.31
C PRO A 256 -0.44 -6.93 20.21
N GLY A 257 0.02 -7.07 18.96
CA GLY A 257 -0.57 -6.43 17.78
C GLY A 257 0.26 -5.32 17.13
N VAL A 258 1.42 -4.94 17.69
CA VAL A 258 2.37 -3.97 17.07
C VAL A 258 3.37 -4.64 16.12
N ASP A 259 3.44 -5.98 16.11
CA ASP A 259 4.33 -6.72 15.23
C ASP A 259 3.81 -8.15 15.03
N ASP A 260 3.34 -8.44 13.83
CA ASP A 260 3.82 -9.62 13.14
C ASP A 260 4.19 -9.11 11.75
N GLU A 261 5.48 -9.14 11.41
CA GLU A 261 5.89 -9.07 10.01
C GLU A 261 5.02 -10.08 9.25
N PRO A 262 4.34 -9.67 8.16
CA PRO A 262 3.30 -10.51 7.58
C PRO A 262 3.91 -11.86 7.20
N GLN A 263 3.23 -12.92 7.59
CA GLN A 263 3.70 -14.27 7.31
C GLN A 263 3.86 -14.46 5.79
N PRO A 264 4.89 -15.19 5.35
CA PRO A 264 5.10 -15.43 3.93
C PRO A 264 3.94 -16.27 3.35
N VAL A 265 3.58 -15.99 2.11
CA VAL A 265 2.61 -16.77 1.33
C VAL A 265 3.12 -18.21 1.20
N LEU A 266 2.23 -19.18 1.39
CA LEU A 266 2.53 -20.61 1.36
C LEU A 266 2.02 -21.26 0.08
N LEU A 267 2.65 -22.35 -0.34
CA LEU A 267 2.15 -23.19 -1.44
C LEU A 267 1.01 -24.11 -0.99
N ARG A 268 0.88 -24.34 0.32
CA ARG A 268 -0.15 -25.19 0.94
C ARG A 268 -0.58 -24.57 2.25
N TYR A 269 -1.88 -24.59 2.50
CA TYR A 269 -2.51 -24.05 3.70
C TYR A 269 -3.29 -25.17 4.39
N GLU A 270 -3.28 -25.20 5.72
CA GLU A 270 -4.02 -26.15 6.53
C GLU A 270 -5.54 -25.96 6.35
N ASP A 271 -5.98 -24.71 6.41
CA ASP A 271 -7.38 -24.33 6.22
C ASP A 271 -7.52 -22.90 5.68
N ALA A 272 -8.74 -22.50 5.39
CA ALA A 272 -9.05 -21.16 4.91
C ALA A 272 -8.86 -20.06 5.99
N TYR A 273 -8.79 -20.42 7.28
CA TYR A 273 -8.47 -19.46 8.33
C TYR A 273 -6.98 -19.10 8.29
N GLN A 274 -6.10 -20.08 8.11
CA GLN A 274 -4.67 -19.84 7.91
C GLN A 274 -4.43 -19.00 6.66
N TYR A 275 -5.12 -19.31 5.56
CA TYR A 275 -5.07 -18.51 4.34
C TYR A 275 -5.48 -17.05 4.60
N GLN A 276 -6.61 -16.82 5.27
CA GLN A 276 -7.08 -15.48 5.64
C GLN A 276 -6.09 -14.75 6.57
N ASN A 277 -5.49 -15.46 7.53
CA ASN A 277 -4.54 -14.88 8.48
C ASN A 277 -3.24 -14.44 7.81
N ILE A 278 -2.86 -15.07 6.69
CA ILE A 278 -1.67 -14.72 5.90
C ILE A 278 -1.99 -13.59 4.90
N PHE A 279 -3.04 -13.73 4.09
CA PHE A 279 -3.39 -12.73 3.07
C PHE A 279 -4.09 -11.48 3.62
N GLY A 280 -4.84 -11.59 4.71
CA GLY A 280 -5.56 -10.48 5.34
C GLY A 280 -4.65 -9.30 5.70
N PRO A 281 -3.54 -9.52 6.43
CA PRO A 281 -2.55 -8.49 6.69
C PRO A 281 -1.93 -7.90 5.42
N LEU A 282 -1.62 -8.72 4.40
CA LEU A 282 -1.04 -8.25 3.14
C LEU A 282 -1.99 -7.27 2.41
N VAL A 283 -3.28 -7.63 2.30
CA VAL A 283 -4.31 -6.76 1.71
C VAL A 283 -4.45 -5.47 2.50
N LYS A 284 -4.33 -5.52 3.84
CA LYS A 284 -4.39 -4.33 4.70
C LYS A 284 -3.18 -3.41 4.48
N ILE A 285 -1.97 -3.96 4.42
CA ILE A 285 -0.75 -3.21 4.15
C ILE A 285 -0.85 -2.48 2.80
N GLU A 286 -1.32 -3.18 1.77
CA GLU A 286 -1.54 -2.57 0.45
C GLU A 286 -2.62 -1.47 0.50
N ALA A 287 -3.73 -1.71 1.21
CA ALA A 287 -4.78 -0.72 1.37
C ALA A 287 -4.29 0.56 2.07
N ASP A 288 -3.52 0.39 3.15
CA ASP A 288 -2.93 1.50 3.90
C ASP A 288 -1.89 2.25 3.07
N TYR A 289 -1.08 1.53 2.28
CA TYR A 289 -0.13 2.12 1.35
C TYR A 289 -0.83 2.93 0.24
N ASP A 290 -1.83 2.35 -0.42
CA ASP A 290 -2.61 3.04 -1.47
C ASP A 290 -3.34 4.27 -0.93
N LYS A 291 -3.92 4.16 0.28
CA LYS A 291 -4.54 5.29 0.97
C LYS A 291 -3.54 6.42 1.21
N ARG A 292 -2.37 6.11 1.79
CA ARG A 292 -1.30 7.10 2.04
C ARG A 292 -0.83 7.74 0.74
N LEU A 293 -0.65 6.94 -0.31
CA LEU A 293 -0.23 7.43 -1.62
C LEU A 293 -1.27 8.40 -2.21
N LYS A 294 -2.55 8.03 -2.22
CA LYS A 294 -3.64 8.89 -2.71
C LYS A 294 -3.79 10.17 -1.90
N GLU A 295 -3.75 10.09 -0.56
CA GLU A 295 -3.86 11.26 0.32
C GLU A 295 -2.66 12.21 0.18
N SER A 296 -1.45 11.68 -0.13
CA SER A 296 -0.25 12.49 -0.36
C SER A 296 -0.28 13.32 -1.65
N GLN A 297 -1.20 13.01 -2.58
CA GLN A 297 -1.33 13.69 -3.88
C GLN A 297 -2.11 15.01 -3.82
N THR A 298 -2.42 15.49 -2.61
CA THR A 298 -3.10 16.77 -2.37
C THR A 298 -2.43 17.91 -3.15
N GLN A 299 -3.25 18.70 -3.84
CA GLN A 299 -2.81 19.92 -4.54
C GLN A 299 -3.37 21.13 -3.80
N THR A 300 -2.50 22.07 -3.43
CA THR A 300 -2.88 23.34 -2.81
C THR A 300 -2.87 24.46 -3.83
N ASP A 301 -3.35 25.64 -3.42
CA ASP A 301 -3.27 26.89 -4.19
C ASP A 301 -3.94 26.81 -5.56
N ILE A 302 -5.03 26.04 -5.63
CA ILE A 302 -5.83 25.87 -6.84
C ILE A 302 -6.70 27.09 -7.06
N ALA A 303 -6.67 27.61 -8.29
CA ALA A 303 -7.62 28.59 -8.79
C ALA A 303 -8.86 27.87 -9.36
N VAL A 304 -10.04 28.25 -8.88
CA VAL A 304 -11.32 27.64 -9.25
C VAL A 304 -12.19 28.66 -9.97
N ARG A 305 -12.70 28.26 -11.13
CA ARG A 305 -13.76 28.94 -11.87
C ARG A 305 -15.07 28.19 -11.69
N TRP A 306 -16.08 28.87 -11.15
CA TRP A 306 -17.39 28.27 -10.88
C TRP A 306 -18.31 28.36 -12.09
N ASP A 307 -19.11 27.32 -12.28
CA ASP A 307 -20.14 27.25 -13.30
C ASP A 307 -21.37 26.47 -12.78
N VAL A 308 -22.46 26.52 -13.53
CA VAL A 308 -23.68 25.74 -13.26
C VAL A 308 -23.99 24.89 -14.48
N GLY A 309 -23.97 23.58 -14.30
CA GLY A 309 -24.34 22.64 -15.35
C GLY A 309 -25.79 22.77 -15.77
N LEU A 310 -26.14 22.25 -16.95
CA LEU A 310 -27.53 22.22 -17.41
C LEU A 310 -28.45 21.46 -16.44
N ASN A 311 -27.90 20.54 -15.66
CA ASN A 311 -28.55 19.80 -14.58
C ASN A 311 -28.67 20.60 -13.26
N GLN A 312 -28.42 21.92 -13.28
CA GLN A 312 -28.45 22.83 -12.12
C GLN A 312 -27.46 22.49 -11.00
N LYS A 313 -26.51 21.59 -11.24
CA LYS A 313 -25.44 21.30 -10.28
C LYS A 313 -24.28 22.25 -10.44
N ARG A 314 -23.60 22.49 -9.31
CA ARG A 314 -22.40 23.33 -9.29
C ARG A 314 -21.21 22.59 -9.88
N ILE A 315 -20.52 23.23 -10.81
CA ILE A 315 -19.30 22.72 -11.44
C ILE A 315 -18.13 23.62 -11.04
N ALA A 316 -17.03 23.00 -10.60
CA ALA A 316 -15.75 23.66 -10.38
C ALA A 316 -14.80 23.32 -11.53
N TRP A 317 -14.27 24.35 -12.18
CA TRP A 317 -13.25 24.24 -13.22
C TRP A 317 -11.91 24.69 -12.65
N PHE A 318 -10.87 23.87 -12.82
CA PHE A 318 -9.53 24.18 -12.33
C PHE A 318 -8.47 23.33 -13.05
N SER A 319 -7.20 23.74 -12.95
CA SER A 319 -6.05 22.99 -13.48
C SER A 319 -5.21 22.43 -12.34
N MET A 320 -4.53 21.30 -12.58
CA MET A 320 -3.61 20.66 -11.64
C MET A 320 -2.23 20.47 -12.29
N PRO A 321 -1.21 21.25 -11.92
CA PRO A 321 0.12 21.14 -12.54
C PRO A 321 0.74 19.74 -12.43
N LYS A 322 0.52 19.03 -11.31
CA LYS A 322 1.03 17.65 -11.15
C LYS A 322 0.35 16.63 -12.07
N LEU A 323 -0.87 16.90 -12.56
CA LEU A 323 -1.52 16.08 -13.57
C LEU A 323 -0.83 16.25 -14.94
N GLU A 324 -0.44 17.47 -15.30
CA GLU A 324 0.28 17.78 -16.55
C GLU A 324 1.66 17.13 -16.60
N SER A 325 2.35 17.06 -15.46
CA SER A 325 3.65 16.39 -15.34
C SER A 325 3.59 14.85 -15.40
N GLY A 326 2.39 14.27 -15.36
CA GLY A 326 2.19 12.81 -15.32
C GLY A 326 2.46 12.15 -13.97
N GLU A 327 2.79 12.91 -12.93
CA GLU A 327 2.99 12.42 -11.55
C GLU A 327 1.69 11.87 -10.94
N VAL A 328 0.54 12.37 -11.40
CA VAL A 328 -0.79 11.98 -10.92
C VAL A 328 -1.64 11.57 -12.11
N ARG A 329 -2.49 10.55 -11.93
CA ARG A 329 -3.50 10.13 -12.92
C ARG A 329 -4.90 10.39 -12.40
N LEU A 330 -5.75 10.94 -13.26
CA LEU A 330 -7.14 11.27 -12.98
C LEU A 330 -8.03 10.76 -14.11
N ALA A 331 -9.12 10.09 -13.79
CA ALA A 331 -10.10 9.60 -14.74
C ALA A 331 -11.47 10.27 -14.55
N VAL A 332 -12.30 10.24 -15.61
CA VAL A 332 -13.71 10.65 -15.52
C VAL A 332 -14.44 9.67 -14.59
N GLY A 333 -15.19 10.20 -13.64
CA GLY A 333 -15.89 9.46 -12.59
C GLY A 333 -15.12 9.39 -11.25
N ASP A 334 -13.84 9.79 -11.22
CA ASP A 334 -13.07 9.87 -9.97
C ASP A 334 -13.66 10.90 -9.02
N GLU A 335 -13.50 10.65 -7.72
CA GLU A 335 -13.97 11.55 -6.68
C GLU A 335 -12.84 12.42 -6.15
N LEU A 336 -13.07 13.73 -6.16
CA LEU A 336 -12.19 14.71 -5.54
C LEU A 336 -12.92 15.46 -4.45
N ARG A 337 -12.21 15.75 -3.36
CA ARG A 337 -12.65 16.69 -2.33
C ARG A 337 -11.98 18.02 -2.60
N LEU A 338 -12.79 19.04 -2.87
CA LEU A 338 -12.34 20.43 -2.97
C LEU A 338 -12.51 21.10 -1.60
N ARG A 339 -11.45 21.70 -1.08
CA ARG A 339 -11.42 22.42 0.20
C ARG A 339 -11.08 23.88 -0.01
N TYR A 340 -11.74 24.76 0.73
CA TYR A 340 -11.39 26.17 0.82
C TYR A 340 -10.85 26.47 2.21
N ALA A 341 -9.65 27.03 2.29
CA ALA A 341 -8.97 27.40 3.53
C ALA A 341 -8.50 28.87 3.54
N GLY A 342 -9.06 29.71 2.66
CA GLY A 342 -8.74 31.14 2.62
C GLY A 342 -9.51 31.98 3.65
N GLU A 343 -9.23 33.28 3.68
CA GLU A 343 -9.77 34.22 4.68
C GLU A 343 -11.10 34.86 4.26
N LEU A 344 -11.50 34.76 2.98
CA LEU A 344 -12.65 35.48 2.42
C LEU A 344 -13.99 34.78 2.69
N HIS A 345 -13.96 33.51 3.08
CA HIS A 345 -15.15 32.71 3.41
C HIS A 345 -14.84 31.77 4.57
N LYS A 346 -15.88 31.28 5.26
CA LYS A 346 -15.70 30.22 6.25
C LYS A 346 -15.07 28.99 5.59
N ALA A 347 -14.20 28.30 6.33
CA ALA A 347 -13.66 27.01 5.89
C ALA A 347 -14.77 26.09 5.37
N TRP A 348 -14.55 25.54 4.18
CA TRP A 348 -15.54 24.76 3.44
C TRP A 348 -14.86 23.56 2.78
N ASP A 349 -15.57 22.44 2.69
CA ASP A 349 -15.20 21.31 1.84
C ASP A 349 -16.41 20.73 1.11
N GLY A 350 -16.16 20.25 -0.11
CA GLY A 350 -17.18 19.62 -0.94
C GLY A 350 -16.59 18.49 -1.78
N VAL A 351 -17.32 17.37 -1.85
CA VAL A 351 -16.95 16.23 -2.69
C VAL A 351 -17.70 16.31 -4.02
N GLY A 352 -16.99 16.06 -5.11
CA GLY A 352 -17.54 16.00 -6.46
C GLY A 352 -16.98 14.82 -7.27
N HIS A 353 -17.53 14.63 -8.47
CA HIS A 353 -17.03 13.66 -9.44
C HIS A 353 -16.46 14.37 -10.65
N VAL A 354 -15.34 13.87 -11.16
CA VAL A 354 -14.71 14.38 -12.37
C VAL A 354 -15.59 14.07 -13.56
N ILE A 355 -16.02 15.10 -14.29
CA ILE A 355 -16.83 14.97 -15.51
C ILE A 355 -16.02 15.28 -16.78
N LYS A 356 -14.86 15.93 -16.63
CA LYS A 356 -13.92 16.19 -17.71
C LYS A 356 -12.49 16.22 -17.18
N ILE A 357 -11.58 15.61 -17.94
CA ILE A 357 -10.13 15.66 -17.74
C ILE A 357 -9.46 16.53 -18.81
N PRO A 358 -8.22 17.00 -18.58
CA PRO A 358 -7.45 17.72 -19.59
C PRO A 358 -7.36 16.95 -20.91
N ASN A 359 -7.48 17.68 -22.02
CA ASN A 359 -7.37 17.14 -23.37
C ASN A 359 -6.69 18.15 -24.31
N ASN A 360 -6.58 17.80 -25.59
CA ASN A 360 -5.95 18.65 -26.61
C ASN A 360 -6.67 20.00 -26.88
N VAL A 361 -7.81 20.26 -26.24
CA VAL A 361 -8.58 21.50 -26.38
C VAL A 361 -8.52 22.35 -25.10
N SER A 362 -8.28 21.75 -23.93
CA SER A 362 -8.40 22.44 -22.65
C SER A 362 -7.66 21.69 -21.55
N ASP A 363 -6.85 22.43 -20.78
CA ASP A 363 -6.08 21.93 -19.64
C ASP A 363 -6.85 21.97 -18.30
N GLU A 364 -8.17 22.21 -18.36
CA GLU A 364 -9.03 22.30 -17.18
C GLU A 364 -9.72 20.96 -16.89
N ILE A 365 -9.67 20.58 -15.61
CA ILE A 365 -10.52 19.56 -15.00
C ILE A 365 -11.88 20.19 -14.69
N ALA A 366 -12.96 19.45 -14.92
CA ALA A 366 -14.29 19.82 -14.45
C ALA A 366 -14.77 18.85 -13.38
N LEU A 367 -15.11 19.38 -12.21
CA LEU A 367 -15.61 18.65 -11.06
C LEU A 367 -17.07 19.03 -10.79
N GLU A 368 -17.99 18.08 -10.94
CA GLU A 368 -19.39 18.25 -10.57
C GLU A 368 -19.57 17.96 -9.07
N LEU A 369 -19.96 18.96 -8.28
CA LEU A 369 -20.17 18.81 -6.84
C LEU A 369 -21.44 18.01 -6.52
N ARG A 370 -21.38 17.17 -5.50
CA ARG A 370 -22.54 16.39 -5.02
C ARG A 370 -23.63 17.24 -4.39
N LYS A 371 -23.24 18.34 -3.72
CA LYS A 371 -24.12 19.29 -3.05
C LYS A 371 -23.76 20.70 -3.53
N SER A 372 -24.77 21.48 -3.86
CA SER A 372 -24.60 22.87 -4.28
C SER A 372 -24.73 23.87 -3.12
N ASP A 373 -25.14 23.41 -1.94
CA ASP A 373 -25.38 24.25 -0.76
C ASP A 373 -24.07 24.68 -0.09
N GLY A 374 -23.96 25.98 0.20
CA GLY A 374 -22.84 26.56 0.94
C GLY A 374 -21.52 26.61 0.16
N VAL A 375 -21.56 26.42 -1.17
CA VAL A 375 -20.37 26.52 -2.02
C VAL A 375 -19.89 27.98 -2.10
N PRO A 376 -18.61 28.28 -1.81
CA PRO A 376 -18.07 29.65 -1.83
C PRO A 376 -17.81 30.14 -3.26
N THR A 377 -18.87 30.45 -4.00
CA THR A 377 -18.82 30.81 -5.43
C THR A 377 -18.12 32.15 -5.71
N GLU A 378 -18.07 33.02 -4.72
CA GLU A 378 -17.36 34.30 -4.74
C GLU A 378 -15.85 34.15 -4.56
N CYS A 379 -15.39 33.01 -4.04
CA CYS A 379 -13.98 32.71 -3.87
C CYS A 379 -13.44 31.96 -5.09
N THR A 380 -12.29 32.40 -5.61
CA THR A 380 -11.67 31.82 -6.82
C THR A 380 -10.25 31.30 -6.60
N HIS A 381 -9.62 31.56 -5.45
CA HIS A 381 -8.25 31.17 -5.12
C HIS A 381 -8.18 30.51 -3.73
N ASN A 382 -7.03 29.94 -3.37
CA ASN A 382 -6.77 29.27 -2.09
C ASN A 382 -7.64 28.02 -1.87
N PHE A 383 -7.96 27.32 -2.95
CA PHE A 383 -8.54 25.99 -2.86
C PHE A 383 -7.45 24.93 -2.80
N ALA A 384 -7.78 23.80 -2.18
CA ALA A 384 -7.00 22.57 -2.27
C ALA A 384 -7.90 21.45 -2.78
N ALA A 385 -7.35 20.55 -3.59
CA ALA A 385 -8.06 19.36 -4.04
C ALA A 385 -7.33 18.11 -3.57
N ASP A 386 -8.10 17.24 -2.89
CA ASP A 386 -7.63 15.95 -2.39
C ASP A 386 -8.29 14.82 -3.19
N PHE A 387 -7.52 13.78 -3.47
CA PHE A 387 -8.06 12.53 -4.02
C PHE A 387 -8.85 11.81 -2.93
N VAL A 388 -10.10 11.45 -3.23
CA VAL A 388 -10.91 10.66 -2.30
C VAL A 388 -10.54 9.20 -2.50
N TRP A 389 -9.74 8.67 -1.58
CA TRP A 389 -9.45 7.24 -1.53
C TRP A 389 -10.71 6.44 -1.20
N LYS A 390 -10.87 5.29 -1.86
CA LYS A 390 -11.99 4.37 -1.64
C LYS A 390 -11.44 2.99 -1.29
N SER A 391 -11.81 2.50 -0.11
CA SER A 391 -11.47 1.16 0.37
C SER A 391 -12.19 0.02 -0.37
N THR A 392 -13.13 0.33 -1.26
CA THR A 392 -14.11 -0.64 -1.78
C THR A 392 -13.51 -1.91 -2.38
N SER A 393 -12.38 -1.83 -3.09
CA SER A 393 -11.69 -3.02 -3.60
C SER A 393 -11.14 -3.88 -2.46
N PHE A 394 -10.39 -3.26 -1.54
CA PHE A 394 -9.78 -3.92 -0.39
C PHE A 394 -10.83 -4.52 0.57
N ASP A 395 -11.92 -3.79 0.84
CA ASP A 395 -13.03 -4.28 1.67
C ASP A 395 -13.68 -5.53 1.07
N ARG A 396 -13.82 -5.57 -0.26
CA ARG A 396 -14.37 -6.73 -0.98
C ARG A 396 -13.42 -7.93 -0.93
N MET A 397 -12.11 -7.71 -1.08
CA MET A 397 -11.11 -8.77 -0.93
C MET A 397 -11.11 -9.34 0.49
N GLN A 398 -11.14 -8.50 1.52
CA GLN A 398 -11.23 -8.92 2.92
C GLN A 398 -12.52 -9.69 3.22
N LEU A 399 -13.65 -9.24 2.66
CA LEU A 399 -14.93 -9.91 2.80
C LEU A 399 -14.93 -11.28 2.09
N ALA A 400 -14.29 -11.38 0.92
CA ALA A 400 -14.14 -12.61 0.17
C ALA A 400 -13.36 -13.67 0.97
N MET A 401 -12.17 -13.31 1.45
CA MET A 401 -11.35 -14.20 2.29
C MET A 401 -12.10 -14.64 3.56
N LYS A 402 -12.80 -13.71 4.22
CA LYS A 402 -13.65 -14.02 5.37
C LYS A 402 -14.77 -15.00 5.00
N THR A 403 -15.39 -14.83 3.85
CA THR A 403 -16.46 -15.71 3.36
C THR A 403 -15.91 -17.09 3.01
N PHE A 404 -14.73 -17.16 2.41
CA PHE A 404 -14.02 -18.41 2.13
C PHE A 404 -13.70 -19.19 3.42
N ALA A 405 -13.30 -18.50 4.50
CA ALA A 405 -13.01 -19.11 5.80
C ALA A 405 -14.26 -19.54 6.58
N VAL A 406 -15.34 -18.75 6.53
CA VAL A 406 -16.49 -18.92 7.43
C VAL A 406 -17.68 -19.62 6.76
N ASP A 407 -17.90 -19.44 5.46
CA ASP A 407 -19.03 -20.04 4.74
C ASP A 407 -18.58 -21.26 3.94
N GLU A 408 -18.85 -22.46 4.47
CA GLU A 408 -18.60 -23.74 3.77
C GLU A 408 -19.38 -23.88 2.45
N LYS A 409 -20.45 -23.07 2.28
CA LYS A 409 -21.22 -22.98 1.04
C LYS A 409 -20.77 -21.79 0.20
N SER A 410 -19.55 -21.31 0.35
CA SER A 410 -18.95 -20.33 -0.56
C SER A 410 -18.37 -21.00 -1.81
N VAL A 411 -17.71 -22.16 -1.64
CA VAL A 411 -17.07 -22.98 -2.69
C VAL A 411 -17.48 -24.44 -2.59
N SER A 412 -17.15 -25.26 -3.59
CA SER A 412 -17.28 -26.72 -3.46
C SER A 412 -16.09 -27.30 -2.73
N GLY A 413 -16.26 -28.42 -2.02
CA GLY A 413 -15.16 -29.05 -1.28
C GLY A 413 -13.95 -29.40 -2.14
N TYR A 414 -14.17 -29.84 -3.39
CA TYR A 414 -13.06 -30.11 -4.32
C TYR A 414 -12.21 -28.85 -4.58
N ILE A 415 -12.85 -27.69 -4.74
CA ILE A 415 -12.15 -26.44 -5.03
C ILE A 415 -11.53 -25.86 -3.79
N TYR A 416 -12.22 -25.92 -2.65
CA TYR A 416 -11.68 -25.56 -1.34
C TYR A 416 -10.31 -26.22 -1.12
N HIS A 417 -10.25 -27.54 -1.25
CA HIS A 417 -9.00 -28.27 -1.05
C HIS A 417 -7.96 -28.00 -2.15
N LYS A 418 -8.37 -27.80 -3.41
CA LYS A 418 -7.44 -27.45 -4.49
C LYS A 418 -6.80 -26.07 -4.32
N LEU A 419 -7.57 -25.06 -3.90
CA LEU A 419 -7.06 -23.71 -3.63
C LEU A 419 -6.05 -23.71 -2.47
N LEU A 420 -6.30 -24.51 -1.44
CA LEU A 420 -5.38 -24.65 -0.30
C LEU A 420 -4.15 -25.53 -0.59
N GLY A 421 -3.98 -26.03 -1.83
CA GLY A 421 -2.83 -26.86 -2.22
C GLY A 421 -2.88 -28.30 -1.69
N HIS A 422 -4.05 -28.78 -1.26
CA HIS A 422 -4.22 -30.16 -0.82
C HIS A 422 -4.20 -31.14 -1.99
N GLU A 423 -3.61 -32.31 -1.75
CA GLU A 423 -3.59 -33.40 -2.73
C GLU A 423 -4.97 -34.07 -2.80
N LEU A 424 -5.56 -34.06 -3.99
CA LEU A 424 -6.87 -34.65 -4.27
C LEU A 424 -6.80 -35.45 -5.55
N GLU A 425 -7.51 -36.57 -5.58
CA GLU A 425 -7.73 -37.33 -6.81
C GLU A 425 -8.54 -36.48 -7.82
N PRO A 426 -8.10 -36.41 -9.09
CA PRO A 426 -8.81 -35.65 -10.12
C PRO A 426 -10.26 -36.14 -10.29
N GLN A 427 -11.22 -35.24 -10.10
CA GLN A 427 -12.63 -35.55 -10.34
C GLN A 427 -13.05 -35.18 -11.76
N SER A 428 -13.57 -36.18 -12.50
CA SER A 428 -14.20 -35.95 -13.80
C SER A 428 -15.67 -35.58 -13.62
N LEU A 429 -16.10 -34.44 -14.17
CA LEU A 429 -17.52 -34.12 -14.23
C LEU A 429 -18.15 -34.88 -15.39
N ARG A 430 -19.24 -35.58 -15.11
CA ARG A 430 -20.08 -36.17 -16.14
C ARG A 430 -20.98 -35.10 -16.73
N THR A 431 -20.58 -34.55 -17.86
CA THR A 431 -21.37 -33.60 -18.65
C THR A 431 -21.70 -34.19 -20.02
N GLN A 432 -22.83 -33.78 -20.60
CA GLN A 432 -23.13 -34.14 -21.99
C GLN A 432 -22.31 -33.24 -22.90
N MET A 433 -21.38 -33.86 -23.64
CA MET A 433 -20.58 -33.15 -24.61
C MET A 433 -21.42 -32.69 -25.81
N PRO A 434 -21.27 -31.43 -26.25
CA PRO A 434 -21.95 -30.96 -27.44
C PRO A 434 -21.39 -31.66 -28.69
N LYS A 435 -22.24 -31.88 -29.69
CA LYS A 435 -21.83 -32.49 -30.97
C LYS A 435 -20.89 -31.59 -31.80
N ARG A 436 -20.94 -30.28 -31.57
CA ARG A 436 -20.04 -29.29 -32.16
C ARG A 436 -19.59 -28.35 -31.04
N PHE A 437 -18.29 -28.13 -30.93
CA PHE A 437 -17.70 -27.25 -29.93
C PHE A 437 -17.66 -25.79 -30.37
N SER A 438 -17.55 -25.51 -31.67
CA SER A 438 -17.64 -24.15 -32.21
C SER A 438 -19.04 -23.59 -31.99
N ALA A 439 -19.13 -22.44 -31.34
CA ALA A 439 -20.41 -21.76 -31.14
C ALA A 439 -20.85 -21.01 -32.42
N PRO A 440 -22.15 -20.92 -32.70
CA PRO A 440 -22.66 -20.16 -33.84
C PRO A 440 -22.22 -18.69 -33.77
N GLY A 441 -21.82 -18.11 -34.90
CA GLY A 441 -21.40 -16.70 -34.98
C GLY A 441 -19.95 -16.44 -34.61
N LEU A 442 -19.20 -17.46 -34.18
CA LEU A 442 -17.78 -17.36 -33.87
C LEU A 442 -16.91 -18.15 -34.85
N PRO A 443 -15.60 -17.81 -34.96
CA PRO A 443 -14.66 -18.61 -35.74
C PRO A 443 -14.62 -20.08 -35.31
N GLU A 444 -14.36 -20.98 -36.27
CA GLU A 444 -14.17 -22.39 -35.95
C GLU A 444 -12.94 -22.61 -35.07
N LEU A 445 -13.09 -23.45 -34.05
CA LEU A 445 -11.99 -23.79 -33.16
C LEU A 445 -10.96 -24.65 -33.87
N ASN A 446 -9.68 -24.28 -33.73
CA ASN A 446 -8.57 -25.11 -34.18
C ASN A 446 -8.35 -26.32 -33.25
N HIS A 447 -7.46 -27.23 -33.63
CA HIS A 447 -7.22 -28.48 -32.90
C HIS A 447 -6.78 -28.27 -31.45
N SER A 448 -5.96 -27.25 -31.16
CA SER A 448 -5.53 -26.96 -29.78
C SER A 448 -6.66 -26.38 -28.93
N GLN A 449 -7.52 -25.54 -29.50
CA GLN A 449 -8.72 -24.99 -28.85
C GLN A 449 -9.76 -26.09 -28.57
N MET A 450 -10.00 -26.98 -29.54
CA MET A 450 -10.94 -28.10 -29.38
C MET A 450 -10.48 -29.08 -28.30
N ASN A 451 -9.18 -29.40 -28.23
CA ASN A 451 -8.61 -30.26 -27.20
C ASN A 451 -8.67 -29.64 -25.79
N ARG A 452 -8.57 -28.30 -25.68
CA ARG A 452 -8.77 -27.60 -24.39
C ARG A 452 -10.23 -27.70 -23.95
N GLN A 453 -11.17 -27.57 -24.88
CA GLN A 453 -12.60 -27.69 -24.61
C GLN A 453 -12.97 -29.12 -24.16
N ASP A 454 -12.35 -30.15 -24.77
CA ASP A 454 -12.56 -31.56 -24.41
C ASP A 454 -12.06 -31.90 -22.98
N ARG A 455 -10.98 -31.25 -22.52
CA ARG A 455 -10.41 -31.48 -21.18
C ARG A 455 -11.01 -30.62 -20.08
N HIS A 456 -11.44 -29.38 -20.37
CA HIS A 456 -11.76 -28.42 -19.31
C HIS A 456 -13.13 -27.73 -19.38
N PHE A 457 -13.91 -27.76 -20.46
CA PHE A 457 -15.23 -27.09 -20.45
C PHE A 457 -16.21 -27.60 -21.50
N SER A 458 -17.45 -27.87 -21.07
CA SER A 458 -18.59 -28.10 -21.98
C SER A 458 -19.45 -26.84 -21.97
N LEU A 459 -19.45 -26.05 -23.04
CA LEU A 459 -20.54 -25.08 -23.25
C LEU A 459 -21.79 -25.92 -23.57
N GLY A 460 -22.69 -26.02 -22.60
CA GLY A 460 -23.98 -26.69 -22.78
C GLY A 460 -24.76 -26.00 -23.90
N ARG A 461 -25.39 -26.80 -24.74
CA ARG A 461 -26.31 -26.33 -25.78
C ARG A 461 -27.42 -25.50 -25.12
N LEU A 462 -27.45 -24.19 -25.37
CA LEU A 462 -28.62 -23.38 -25.05
C LEU A 462 -29.80 -23.92 -25.87
N PRO A 463 -30.97 -24.20 -25.25
CA PRO A 463 -32.14 -24.63 -26.01
C PRO A 463 -32.52 -23.55 -27.02
N PRO A 464 -33.00 -23.90 -28.23
CA PRO A 464 -33.55 -22.92 -29.16
C PRO A 464 -34.76 -22.27 -28.49
N ARG A 465 -34.73 -20.94 -28.28
CA ARG A 465 -35.80 -20.22 -27.59
C ARG A 465 -36.74 -19.56 -28.60
N GLN A 466 -38.03 -19.86 -28.45
CA GLN A 466 -39.15 -19.25 -29.17
C GLN A 466 -39.49 -17.87 -28.59
N ASP A 467 -39.94 -17.01 -29.50
CA ASP A 467 -40.34 -15.60 -29.42
C ASP A 467 -41.10 -15.17 -28.14
N GLU A 468 -40.39 -14.64 -27.14
CA GLU A 468 -40.95 -13.77 -26.10
C GLU A 468 -40.01 -12.57 -25.86
N PRO A 469 -40.54 -11.37 -25.52
CA PRO A 469 -39.73 -10.19 -25.22
C PRO A 469 -39.09 -10.36 -23.83
N ARG A 470 -37.97 -11.07 -23.76
CA ARG A 470 -37.17 -11.24 -22.55
C ARG A 470 -35.93 -10.34 -22.55
N PRO A 471 -35.38 -10.00 -21.36
CA PRO A 471 -34.12 -9.26 -21.23
C PRO A 471 -32.99 -9.90 -22.02
N SER A 472 -31.96 -9.12 -22.37
CA SER A 472 -30.76 -9.63 -23.05
C SER A 472 -30.18 -10.84 -22.30
N PRO A 473 -29.75 -11.91 -23.00
CA PRO A 473 -29.11 -13.06 -22.35
C PRO A 473 -27.77 -12.69 -21.70
N PHE A 474 -27.17 -11.57 -22.08
CA PHE A 474 -25.92 -11.04 -21.54
C PHE A 474 -26.16 -9.75 -20.77
N VAL A 475 -25.57 -9.66 -19.59
CA VAL A 475 -25.59 -8.45 -18.75
C VAL A 475 -24.17 -8.09 -18.33
N ARG A 476 -23.72 -6.87 -18.67
CA ARG A 476 -22.46 -6.31 -18.15
C ARG A 476 -22.75 -5.49 -16.90
N LEU A 477 -22.24 -5.92 -15.75
CA LEU A 477 -22.32 -5.13 -14.51
C LEU A 477 -21.11 -4.21 -14.40
N THR A 478 -21.37 -2.91 -14.32
CA THR A 478 -20.34 -1.88 -14.10
C THR A 478 -20.47 -1.25 -12.72
N ALA A 479 -19.35 -0.77 -12.18
CA ALA A 479 -19.35 0.08 -10.99
C ALA A 479 -20.09 1.38 -11.29
N LYS A 480 -20.83 1.92 -10.30
CA LYS A 480 -21.62 3.15 -10.46
C LYS A 480 -20.80 4.35 -10.93
N SER A 481 -19.55 4.46 -10.49
CA SER A 481 -18.63 5.53 -10.92
C SER A 481 -18.27 5.46 -12.41
N ARG A 482 -18.52 4.31 -13.07
CA ARG A 482 -18.22 4.06 -14.48
C ARG A 482 -19.45 4.06 -15.38
N GLU A 483 -20.65 4.33 -14.84
CA GLU A 483 -21.90 4.33 -15.65
C GLU A 483 -21.94 5.48 -16.68
N ALA A 484 -21.17 6.55 -16.47
CA ALA A 484 -21.05 7.67 -17.41
C ALA A 484 -19.99 7.46 -18.50
N LEU A 485 -19.22 6.36 -18.45
CA LEU A 485 -18.18 6.08 -19.43
C LEU A 485 -18.78 5.41 -20.66
N ASP A 486 -18.43 5.93 -21.84
CA ASP A 486 -18.85 5.34 -23.11
C ASP A 486 -18.06 4.05 -23.39
N SER A 487 -18.72 3.09 -24.05
CA SER A 487 -18.16 1.77 -24.35
C SER A 487 -18.87 1.17 -25.56
N SER A 488 -18.11 0.44 -26.39
CA SER A 488 -18.66 -0.33 -27.51
C SER A 488 -19.76 -1.31 -27.09
N VAL A 489 -19.77 -1.72 -25.82
CA VAL A 489 -20.76 -2.63 -25.23
C VAL A 489 -21.67 -1.96 -24.20
N ALA A 490 -21.78 -0.63 -24.22
CA ALA A 490 -22.63 0.13 -23.29
C ALA A 490 -24.09 -0.36 -23.28
N PHE A 491 -24.63 -0.76 -24.44
CA PHE A 491 -25.98 -1.29 -24.58
C PHE A 491 -26.22 -2.61 -23.81
N LEU A 492 -25.16 -3.36 -23.47
CA LEU A 492 -25.25 -4.57 -22.65
C LEU A 492 -25.18 -4.27 -21.15
N THR A 493 -24.89 -3.03 -20.74
CA THR A 493 -24.71 -2.71 -19.32
C THR A 493 -26.03 -2.73 -18.55
N LEU A 494 -25.99 -3.15 -17.29
CA LEU A 494 -27.19 -3.26 -16.46
C LEU A 494 -27.98 -1.95 -16.37
N HIS A 495 -27.29 -0.81 -16.18
CA HIS A 495 -27.96 0.49 -16.04
C HIS A 495 -28.67 0.89 -17.35
N GLN A 496 -28.07 0.61 -18.51
CA GLN A 496 -28.68 0.90 -19.81
C GLN A 496 -29.84 -0.05 -20.11
N GLN A 497 -29.75 -1.33 -19.72
CA GLN A 497 -30.86 -2.27 -19.86
C GLN A 497 -32.04 -1.89 -18.95
N VAL A 498 -31.78 -1.45 -17.71
CA VAL A 498 -32.83 -0.92 -16.81
C VAL A 498 -33.47 0.33 -17.40
N ALA A 499 -32.65 1.26 -17.92
CA ALA A 499 -33.15 2.50 -18.52
C ALA A 499 -34.05 2.24 -19.73
N ASN A 500 -33.74 1.22 -20.54
CA ASN A 500 -34.51 0.85 -21.73
C ASN A 500 -35.61 -0.20 -21.45
N ASN A 501 -35.80 -0.63 -20.20
CA ASN A 501 -36.77 -1.67 -19.90
C ASN A 501 -38.20 -1.12 -19.95
N THR A 502 -38.95 -1.51 -20.99
CA THR A 502 -40.33 -1.06 -21.22
C THR A 502 -41.38 -1.81 -20.39
N THR A 503 -41.01 -2.90 -19.68
CA THR A 503 -41.98 -3.66 -18.87
C THR A 503 -42.42 -2.91 -17.61
N HIS A 504 -41.54 -2.06 -17.05
CA HIS A 504 -41.82 -1.25 -15.87
C HIS A 504 -42.29 0.15 -16.26
N VAL A 505 -43.57 0.29 -16.63
CA VAL A 505 -44.16 1.56 -17.10
C VAL A 505 -44.02 2.71 -16.08
N GLU A 506 -44.16 2.42 -14.78
CA GLU A 506 -43.99 3.44 -13.73
C GLU A 506 -42.54 3.89 -13.61
N LEU A 507 -41.57 2.96 -13.75
CA LEU A 507 -40.15 3.28 -13.77
C LEU A 507 -39.81 4.17 -14.97
N GLN A 508 -40.35 3.86 -16.15
CA GLN A 508 -40.15 4.67 -17.36
C GLN A 508 -40.67 6.11 -17.20
N LYS A 509 -41.84 6.28 -16.59
CA LYS A 509 -42.36 7.62 -16.26
C LYS A 509 -41.44 8.38 -15.32
N LEU A 510 -40.89 7.71 -14.31
CA LEU A 510 -39.95 8.34 -13.36
C LEU A 510 -38.59 8.64 -14.01
N ILE A 511 -38.10 7.79 -14.91
CA ILE A 511 -36.88 8.06 -15.70
C ILE A 511 -37.10 9.28 -16.58
N GLN A 512 -38.21 9.34 -17.32
CA GLN A 512 -38.55 10.48 -18.16
C GLN A 512 -38.67 11.76 -17.34
N LEU A 513 -39.43 11.71 -16.24
CA LEU A 513 -39.59 12.85 -15.33
C LEU A 513 -38.24 13.35 -14.81
N LYS A 514 -37.35 12.43 -14.42
CA LYS A 514 -36.01 12.75 -13.95
C LYS A 514 -35.14 13.36 -15.06
N ASN A 515 -35.26 12.88 -16.29
CA ASN A 515 -34.51 13.41 -17.43
C ASN A 515 -35.01 14.80 -17.84
N GLU A 516 -36.31 15.07 -17.73
CA GLU A 516 -36.93 16.36 -18.05
C GLU A 516 -36.70 17.42 -16.96
N GLN A 517 -36.76 17.03 -15.69
CA GLN A 517 -36.68 17.95 -14.55
C GLN A 517 -35.29 17.99 -13.89
N GLY A 518 -34.39 17.06 -14.22
CA GLY A 518 -33.08 16.87 -13.60
C GLY A 518 -33.13 16.17 -12.23
N GLU A 519 -34.20 16.38 -11.46
CA GLU A 519 -34.37 15.82 -10.12
C GLU A 519 -35.78 15.24 -9.92
N LEU A 520 -35.94 14.46 -8.85
CA LEU A 520 -37.21 13.88 -8.43
C LEU A 520 -37.55 14.36 -7.01
N SER A 521 -38.86 14.45 -6.70
CA SER A 521 -39.31 14.69 -5.33
C SER A 521 -38.77 13.61 -4.38
N SER A 522 -38.62 13.88 -3.08
CA SER A 522 -38.08 12.88 -2.14
C SER A 522 -38.90 11.57 -2.10
N ASN A 523 -40.21 11.65 -2.37
CA ASN A 523 -41.08 10.48 -2.46
C ASN A 523 -40.86 9.72 -3.77
N ASP A 524 -40.76 10.43 -4.89
CA ASP A 524 -40.53 9.82 -6.21
C ASP A 524 -39.12 9.25 -6.32
N GLU A 525 -38.11 9.89 -5.72
CA GLU A 525 -36.74 9.39 -5.65
C GLU A 525 -36.65 8.08 -4.86
N ARG A 526 -37.43 7.94 -3.77
CA ARG A 526 -37.54 6.67 -3.03
C ARG A 526 -38.21 5.58 -3.85
N LYS A 527 -39.30 5.91 -4.56
CA LYS A 527 -39.98 4.97 -5.47
C LYS A 527 -39.09 4.55 -6.63
N TYR A 528 -38.45 5.51 -7.28
CA TYR A 528 -37.49 5.32 -8.37
C TYR A 528 -36.37 4.36 -7.97
N LYS A 529 -35.72 4.58 -6.82
CA LYS A 529 -34.68 3.68 -6.29
C LYS A 529 -35.20 2.27 -6.02
N THR A 530 -36.45 2.14 -5.58
CA THR A 530 -37.06 0.83 -5.31
C THR A 530 -37.35 0.08 -6.61
N LEU A 531 -37.94 0.77 -7.60
CA LEU A 531 -38.26 0.20 -8.91
C LEU A 531 -36.99 -0.16 -9.69
N ILE A 532 -35.93 0.66 -9.63
CA ILE A 532 -34.62 0.29 -10.21
C ILE A 532 -34.11 -1.00 -9.59
N ARG A 533 -34.07 -1.13 -8.26
CA ARG A 533 -33.60 -2.36 -7.61
C ARG A 533 -34.41 -3.59 -8.00
N GLN A 534 -35.72 -3.42 -8.19
CA GLN A 534 -36.59 -4.49 -8.66
C GLN A 534 -36.25 -4.89 -10.09
N CYS A 535 -36.14 -3.92 -11.00
CA CYS A 535 -35.77 -4.15 -12.38
C CYS A 535 -34.35 -4.77 -12.52
N GLU A 536 -33.38 -4.28 -11.75
CA GLU A 536 -32.02 -4.84 -11.70
C GLU A 536 -32.07 -6.32 -11.29
N LYS A 537 -32.84 -6.65 -10.25
CA LYS A 537 -32.99 -8.04 -9.78
C LYS A 537 -33.65 -8.94 -10.84
N GLU A 538 -34.65 -8.45 -11.55
CA GLU A 538 -35.32 -9.19 -12.61
C GLU A 538 -34.39 -9.46 -13.80
N ILE A 539 -33.65 -8.45 -14.26
CA ILE A 539 -32.68 -8.57 -15.36
C ILE A 539 -31.55 -9.54 -14.97
N LEU A 540 -30.95 -9.35 -13.79
CA LEU A 540 -29.87 -10.22 -13.32
C LEU A 540 -30.35 -11.66 -13.07
N GLY A 541 -31.59 -11.84 -12.59
CA GLY A 541 -32.17 -13.17 -12.38
C GLY A 541 -32.55 -13.91 -13.66
N ALA A 542 -32.74 -13.19 -14.77
CA ALA A 542 -33.08 -13.76 -16.07
C ALA A 542 -31.88 -13.93 -17.02
N ALA A 543 -30.72 -13.35 -16.67
CA ALA A 543 -29.52 -13.38 -17.50
C ALA A 543 -28.95 -14.81 -17.63
N ASP A 544 -28.51 -15.17 -18.84
CA ASP A 544 -27.79 -16.43 -19.07
C ASP A 544 -26.29 -16.24 -18.71
N VAL A 545 -25.72 -15.05 -18.92
CA VAL A 545 -24.33 -14.70 -18.59
C VAL A 545 -24.25 -13.29 -17.97
N ILE A 546 -23.51 -13.18 -16.85
CA ILE A 546 -23.20 -11.89 -16.20
C ILE A 546 -21.68 -11.66 -16.30
N CYS A 547 -21.29 -10.55 -16.92
CA CYS A 547 -19.90 -10.13 -17.05
C CYS A 547 -19.61 -8.97 -16.10
N CYS A 548 -18.54 -9.06 -15.31
CA CYS A 548 -18.08 -8.01 -14.41
C CYS A 548 -16.58 -8.18 -14.14
N THR A 549 -15.94 -7.16 -13.56
CA THR A 549 -14.56 -7.30 -13.06
C THR A 549 -14.54 -8.17 -11.80
N CYS A 550 -13.39 -8.76 -11.44
CA CYS A 550 -13.30 -9.62 -10.24
C CYS A 550 -13.77 -8.89 -8.98
N VAL A 551 -13.29 -7.66 -8.74
CA VAL A 551 -13.79 -6.80 -7.65
C VAL A 551 -15.27 -6.47 -7.83
N GLY A 552 -15.72 -6.22 -9.07
CA GLY A 552 -17.11 -5.94 -9.43
C GLY A 552 -18.08 -7.05 -9.06
N ALA A 553 -17.61 -8.29 -8.99
CA ALA A 553 -18.41 -9.45 -8.63
C ALA A 553 -18.87 -9.43 -7.15
N GLY A 554 -18.13 -8.73 -6.27
CA GLY A 554 -18.54 -8.40 -4.91
C GLY A 554 -19.56 -7.25 -4.80
N ASP A 555 -20.18 -6.81 -5.89
CA ASP A 555 -21.21 -5.77 -5.86
C ASP A 555 -22.46 -6.25 -5.10
N PRO A 556 -23.06 -5.43 -4.21
CA PRO A 556 -24.24 -5.81 -3.44
C PRO A 556 -25.42 -6.30 -4.29
N ARG A 557 -25.53 -5.88 -5.56
CA ARG A 557 -26.56 -6.35 -6.50
C ARG A 557 -26.43 -7.83 -6.83
N LEU A 558 -25.23 -8.41 -6.73
CA LEU A 558 -24.97 -9.84 -6.96
C LEU A 558 -24.98 -10.69 -5.68
N SER A 559 -24.93 -10.06 -4.49
CA SER A 559 -24.77 -10.74 -3.18
C SER A 559 -25.74 -11.88 -2.87
N LYS A 560 -26.92 -11.91 -3.51
CA LYS A 560 -27.95 -12.95 -3.31
C LYS A 560 -27.99 -14.00 -4.42
N LEU A 561 -27.20 -13.83 -5.47
CA LEU A 561 -27.11 -14.76 -6.58
C LEU A 561 -26.01 -15.79 -6.31
N LYS A 562 -26.21 -17.00 -6.82
CA LYS A 562 -25.22 -18.09 -6.74
C LYS A 562 -24.84 -18.50 -8.15
N PHE A 563 -23.55 -18.51 -8.44
CA PHE A 563 -23.03 -18.81 -9.76
C PHE A 563 -22.36 -20.17 -9.73
N ARG A 564 -22.97 -21.20 -10.30
CA ARG A 564 -22.39 -22.57 -10.35
C ARG A 564 -21.20 -22.69 -11.31
N THR A 565 -20.97 -21.69 -12.16
CA THR A 565 -19.94 -21.76 -13.17
C THR A 565 -19.37 -20.37 -13.32
N VAL A 566 -18.08 -20.25 -13.01
CA VAL A 566 -17.33 -18.99 -13.08
C VAL A 566 -16.17 -19.21 -14.04
N LEU A 567 -15.94 -18.24 -14.91
CA LEU A 567 -14.77 -18.17 -15.78
C LEU A 567 -14.12 -16.81 -15.51
N ILE A 568 -12.83 -16.83 -15.17
CA ILE A 568 -12.02 -15.63 -15.00
C ILE A 568 -11.02 -15.62 -16.14
N ASP A 569 -11.11 -14.59 -16.96
CA ASP A 569 -10.12 -14.31 -18.01
C ASP A 569 -9.07 -13.34 -17.45
N GLU A 570 -7.86 -13.35 -18.02
CA GLU A 570 -6.73 -12.53 -17.55
C GLU A 570 -6.39 -12.69 -16.05
N ALA A 571 -6.67 -13.87 -15.49
CA ALA A 571 -6.43 -14.24 -14.08
C ALA A 571 -5.00 -13.89 -13.61
N THR A 572 -3.98 -14.05 -14.47
CA THR A 572 -2.57 -13.74 -14.16
C THR A 572 -2.29 -12.26 -13.86
N GLN A 573 -3.22 -11.36 -14.15
CA GLN A 573 -3.09 -9.92 -13.84
C GLN A 573 -3.70 -9.55 -12.48
N ALA A 574 -4.39 -10.47 -11.81
CA ALA A 574 -5.02 -10.25 -10.51
C ALA A 574 -4.15 -10.77 -9.37
N ALA A 575 -4.17 -10.07 -8.24
CA ALA A 575 -3.71 -10.66 -6.98
C ALA A 575 -4.72 -11.73 -6.53
N GLU A 576 -4.25 -12.79 -5.88
CA GLU A 576 -5.09 -13.94 -5.47
C GLU A 576 -6.36 -13.50 -4.69
N PRO A 577 -6.31 -12.59 -3.70
CA PRO A 577 -7.52 -12.10 -3.02
C PRO A 577 -8.49 -11.32 -3.92
N GLY A 578 -7.96 -10.73 -5.01
CA GLY A 578 -8.73 -10.02 -6.02
C GLY A 578 -9.56 -10.98 -6.89
N GLU A 579 -9.04 -12.17 -7.17
CA GLU A 579 -9.81 -13.24 -7.80
C GLU A 579 -10.95 -13.69 -6.87
N GLU A 580 -10.70 -13.74 -5.55
CA GLU A 580 -11.69 -14.20 -4.54
C GLU A 580 -12.95 -13.38 -4.44
N CYS A 581 -12.92 -12.14 -4.93
CA CYS A 581 -14.11 -11.29 -5.00
C CYS A 581 -15.20 -11.85 -5.93
N SER A 582 -14.87 -12.78 -6.83
CA SER A 582 -15.86 -13.49 -7.64
C SER A 582 -16.64 -14.50 -6.80
N PRO A 583 -17.99 -14.56 -6.86
CA PRO A 583 -18.78 -15.52 -6.09
C PRO A 583 -18.42 -16.95 -6.55
N TYR A 584 -17.52 -17.58 -5.82
CA TYR A 584 -16.87 -18.82 -6.22
C TYR A 584 -17.71 -20.07 -6.01
N HIS A 585 -18.77 -20.23 -6.76
CA HIS A 585 -19.33 -21.57 -6.92
C HIS A 585 -18.81 -22.20 -8.20
N TYR A 586 -17.78 -23.03 -8.04
CA TYR A 586 -17.11 -23.75 -9.11
C TYR A 586 -16.23 -22.91 -10.06
N LEU A 587 -15.05 -22.51 -9.59
CA LEU A 587 -13.88 -22.29 -10.44
C LEU A 587 -13.16 -23.60 -10.73
N ARG A 588 -12.92 -23.88 -12.01
CA ARG A 588 -11.98 -24.89 -12.45
C ARG A 588 -10.75 -24.18 -13.00
N TYR A 589 -9.63 -24.25 -12.29
CA TYR A 589 -8.33 -23.94 -12.89
C TYR A 589 -8.13 -24.83 -14.11
N SER A 590 -7.82 -24.22 -15.26
CA SER A 590 -7.10 -24.90 -16.33
C SER A 590 -5.61 -24.72 -16.06
N GLU A 591 -4.99 -25.67 -15.37
CA GLU A 591 -3.54 -25.81 -15.39
C GLU A 591 -3.11 -26.08 -16.85
N LEU A 592 -2.26 -25.21 -17.41
CA LEU A 592 -1.42 -25.58 -18.55
C LEU A 592 -0.36 -26.55 -18.00
N PRO A 593 -0.18 -27.75 -18.58
CA PRO A 593 0.70 -28.74 -17.98
C PRO A 593 2.16 -28.31 -18.07
N ASP A 594 2.83 -28.33 -16.91
CA ASP A 594 4.27 -28.46 -16.79
C ASP A 594 4.77 -29.67 -17.59
N ARG A 595 5.61 -29.42 -18.59
CA ARG A 595 6.76 -30.25 -18.99
C ARG A 595 7.48 -29.60 -20.17
N MET A 596 8.67 -29.04 -19.90
CA MET A 596 9.91 -29.51 -20.54
C MET A 596 11.12 -28.92 -19.82
N HIS A 597 11.94 -29.80 -19.27
CA HIS A 597 13.34 -29.52 -19.00
C HIS A 597 14.06 -29.17 -20.32
N ASP A 598 15.06 -28.30 -20.16
CA ASP A 598 16.15 -27.96 -21.07
C ASP A 598 15.95 -26.88 -22.14
N SER A 599 16.75 -25.83 -21.94
CA SER A 599 17.46 -25.00 -22.92
C SER A 599 16.78 -23.74 -23.50
N ALA A 600 17.52 -22.63 -23.34
CA ALA A 600 17.56 -21.40 -24.13
C ALA A 600 16.28 -20.55 -24.20
N GLY A 601 16.38 -19.34 -23.66
CA GLY A 601 15.32 -18.35 -23.66
C GLY A 601 14.93 -17.86 -25.05
N VAL A 602 13.64 -17.65 -25.26
CA VAL A 602 13.05 -16.68 -26.19
C VAL A 602 11.65 -16.37 -25.63
N GLY A 603 11.34 -15.09 -25.40
CA GLY A 603 10.00 -14.67 -24.99
C GLY A 603 8.95 -14.97 -26.05
N MET A 604 7.72 -15.28 -25.64
CA MET A 604 6.59 -15.41 -26.57
C MET A 604 5.33 -14.73 -26.04
N GLN A 605 4.79 -13.91 -26.94
CA GLN A 605 3.60 -13.07 -26.87
C GLN A 605 2.34 -13.88 -26.58
N ALA A 606 1.52 -13.42 -25.63
CA ALA A 606 0.12 -13.80 -25.52
C ALA A 606 -0.70 -12.94 -26.50
N GLY A 607 -1.29 -13.59 -27.51
CA GLY A 607 -2.13 -12.95 -28.51
C GLY A 607 -3.53 -12.65 -27.96
N CYS A 608 -3.96 -11.41 -28.20
CA CYS A 608 -5.31 -10.91 -27.99
C CYS A 608 -6.38 -11.88 -28.50
N SER A 609 -7.47 -12.02 -27.73
CA SER A 609 -8.81 -12.25 -28.27
C SER A 609 -9.77 -11.36 -27.50
N CYS A 610 -10.06 -10.20 -28.09
CA CYS A 610 -11.08 -9.27 -27.60
C CYS A 610 -12.45 -9.94 -27.52
N TRP A 611 -13.23 -9.55 -26.52
CA TRP A 611 -14.68 -9.70 -26.49
C TRP A 611 -15.36 -8.39 -26.12
#